data_AF-A0A1B6YM26-F1
#
_entry.id   AF-A0A1B6YM26-F1
#
_cell.length_a   1.000
_cell.length_b   1.000
_cell.length_c   1.000
_cell.angle_alpha   90.00
_cell.angle_beta   90.00
_cell.angle_gamma   90.00
#
_symmetry.space_group_name_H-M   'P 1'
#
loop_
_entity.id
_entity.type
_entity.pdbx_description
1 polymer ?
#
loop_
_entity_poly.entity_id
_entity_poly.type
_entity_poly.pdbx_seq_one_letter_code
_entity_poly.pdbx_strand_id
1 'polypeptide(L)'
;MKILTATATWLAALFVALPASAEPLACDRKLSVLSADVAQTGQQLEALAKAVATAAKRFGDDEVVAQTAQTCPEDITARLDQHRTAIAGLSTGDLTRLAADDLVCAQFFSTRIQIDLDKAQSEGNARMVERLLAISKTIVAIDAVATRQATEAAFLQSKQARLLEGVEAVQSLCSALEGIYE
;
A
#
# COMPACT_ATOMS: atom_id res chain seq x y z
N MET A 1 29.04 35.07 24.79
CA MET A 1 29.13 33.60 24.80
C MET A 1 27.73 33.01 24.70
N LYS A 2 27.48 32.12 23.71
CA LYS A 2 26.39 31.12 23.55
C LYS A 2 24.95 31.67 23.63
N ILE A 3 24.23 31.97 22.54
CA ILE A 3 23.68 31.18 21.41
C ILE A 3 22.80 29.95 21.78
N LEU A 4 21.58 29.96 21.20
CA LEU A 4 20.70 28.86 20.71
C LEU A 4 19.53 28.36 21.58
N THR A 5 18.36 28.84 21.17
CA THR A 5 17.08 28.13 20.95
C THR A 5 17.21 26.66 20.50
N ALA A 6 16.32 25.78 20.96
CA ALA A 6 15.71 24.73 20.14
C ALA A 6 14.51 24.07 20.86
N THR A 7 13.31 24.44 20.41
CA THR A 7 12.12 23.60 20.46
C THR A 7 12.26 22.42 19.49
N ALA A 8 11.45 21.38 19.74
CA ALA A 8 11.07 20.29 18.84
C ALA A 8 12.04 19.11 18.68
N THR A 9 11.65 17.97 19.24
CA THR A 9 11.70 16.67 18.55
C THR A 9 10.87 15.64 19.33
N TRP A 10 9.56 15.62 19.08
CA TRP A 10 8.75 14.41 19.25
C TRP A 10 8.37 13.93 17.85
N LEU A 11 9.30 13.20 17.23
CA LEU A 11 9.07 12.37 16.05
C LEU A 11 9.64 11.00 16.40
N ALA A 12 8.91 10.28 17.26
CA ALA A 12 9.14 8.87 17.48
C ALA A 12 8.65 8.10 16.24
N ALA A 13 9.52 8.05 15.23
CA ALA A 13 10.07 6.79 14.75
C ALA A 13 9.06 5.64 14.61
N LEU A 14 8.21 5.69 13.58
CA LEU A 14 7.52 4.52 13.03
C LEU A 14 8.53 3.73 12.17
N PHE A 15 9.52 3.10 12.81
CA PHE A 15 10.33 2.08 12.14
C PHE A 15 9.50 0.80 12.12
N VAL A 16 8.90 0.51 10.97
CA VAL A 16 8.50 -0.85 10.64
C VAL A 16 9.76 -1.70 10.76
N ALA A 17 9.76 -2.66 11.69
CA ALA A 17 10.86 -3.60 11.86
C ALA A 17 10.95 -4.47 10.60
N LEU A 18 11.86 -4.13 9.68
CA LEU A 18 12.28 -5.08 8.65
C LEU A 18 13.13 -6.17 9.32
N PRO A 19 12.84 -7.46 9.10
CA PRO A 19 13.68 -8.54 9.62
C PRO A 19 15.10 -8.41 9.06
N ALA A 20 16.08 -8.40 9.97
CA ALA A 20 17.52 -8.31 9.71
C ALA A 20 18.12 -9.62 9.17
N SER A 21 17.44 -10.25 8.22
CA SER A 21 17.95 -11.34 7.40
C SER A 21 17.98 -10.81 5.97
N ALA A 22 19.06 -10.13 5.61
CA ALA A 22 19.33 -9.73 4.24
C ALA A 22 19.64 -10.99 3.42
N GLU A 23 18.60 -11.74 3.04
CA GLU A 23 18.68 -12.52 1.82
C GLU A 23 19.15 -11.58 0.71
N PRO A 24 20.07 -12.01 -0.17
CA PRO A 24 20.49 -11.16 -1.27
C PRO A 24 19.23 -10.77 -2.04
N LEU A 25 18.95 -9.45 -2.12
CA LEU A 25 17.92 -8.91 -2.99
C LEU A 25 18.17 -9.56 -4.36
N ALA A 26 17.23 -10.38 -4.81
CA ALA A 26 17.35 -11.11 -6.05
C ALA A 26 16.17 -10.71 -6.92
N CYS A 27 16.47 -10.19 -8.11
CA CYS A 27 15.47 -9.99 -9.13
C CYS A 27 15.94 -10.52 -10.47
N ASP A 28 15.20 -11.49 -10.99
CA ASP A 28 15.47 -12.13 -12.28
C ASP A 28 14.91 -11.34 -13.46
N ARG A 29 14.11 -10.29 -13.19
CA ARG A 29 13.49 -9.45 -14.21
C ARG A 29 14.50 -8.49 -14.81
N LYS A 30 14.34 -8.17 -16.11
CA LYS A 30 15.06 -7.07 -16.76
C LYS A 30 14.47 -5.73 -16.31
N LEU A 31 15.28 -4.67 -16.27
CA LEU A 31 14.83 -3.33 -15.89
C LEU A 31 13.64 -2.83 -16.72
N SER A 32 13.61 -3.14 -18.02
CA SER A 32 12.51 -2.77 -18.91
C SER A 32 11.20 -3.51 -18.58
N VAL A 33 11.30 -4.76 -18.11
CA VAL A 33 10.15 -5.56 -17.68
C VAL A 33 9.62 -4.99 -16.37
N LEU A 34 10.51 -4.76 -15.39
CA LEU A 34 10.14 -4.11 -14.13
C LEU A 34 9.42 -2.76 -14.36
N SER A 35 9.93 -1.93 -15.28
CA SER A 35 9.29 -0.65 -15.59
C SER A 35 7.86 -0.80 -16.11
N ALA A 36 7.58 -1.86 -16.89
CA ALA A 36 6.24 -2.13 -17.40
C ALA A 36 5.34 -2.70 -16.30
N ASP A 37 5.86 -3.62 -15.50
CA ASP A 37 5.16 -4.22 -14.36
C ASP A 37 4.73 -3.14 -13.37
N VAL A 38 5.63 -2.25 -12.94
CA VAL A 38 5.33 -1.12 -12.04
C VAL A 38 4.24 -0.20 -12.62
N ALA A 39 4.26 0.05 -13.93
CA ALA A 39 3.21 0.86 -14.56
C ALA A 39 1.84 0.15 -14.52
N GLN A 40 1.83 -1.16 -14.76
CA GLN A 40 0.62 -1.99 -14.68
C GLN A 40 0.09 -2.11 -13.25
N THR A 41 0.96 -2.37 -12.28
CA THR A 41 0.63 -2.39 -10.84
C THR A 41 -0.03 -1.06 -10.43
N GLY A 42 0.49 0.06 -10.92
CA GLY A 42 -0.12 1.39 -10.70
C GLY A 42 -1.56 1.51 -11.20
N GLN A 43 -1.85 1.01 -12.41
CA GLN A 43 -3.21 1.02 -12.95
C GLN A 43 -4.16 0.13 -12.14
N GLN A 44 -3.67 -1.03 -11.70
CA GLN A 44 -4.45 -1.95 -10.87
C GLN A 44 -4.75 -1.36 -9.49
N LEU A 45 -3.79 -0.66 -8.89
CA LEU A 45 -3.99 0.06 -7.62
C LEU A 45 -4.98 1.21 -7.75
N GLU A 46 -4.94 1.98 -8.84
CA GLU A 46 -5.91 3.04 -9.07
C GLU A 46 -7.35 2.48 -9.19
N ALA A 47 -7.52 1.38 -9.92
CA ALA A 47 -8.80 0.70 -10.04
C ALA A 47 -9.29 0.17 -8.68
N LEU A 48 -8.39 -0.46 -7.91
CA LEU A 48 -8.68 -0.96 -6.58
C LEU A 48 -9.07 0.19 -5.62
N ALA A 49 -8.36 1.31 -5.65
CA ALA A 49 -8.65 2.48 -4.82
C ALA A 49 -10.08 3.01 -5.06
N LYS A 50 -10.50 3.06 -6.33
CA LYS A 50 -11.88 3.43 -6.72
C LYS A 50 -12.91 2.42 -6.21
N ALA A 51 -12.60 1.12 -6.32
CA ALA A 51 -13.48 0.07 -5.82
C ALA A 51 -13.64 0.14 -4.29
N VAL A 52 -12.54 0.28 -3.55
CA VAL A 52 -12.52 0.44 -2.09
C VAL A 52 -13.30 1.71 -1.68
N ALA A 53 -13.11 2.84 -2.38
CA ALA A 53 -13.84 4.07 -2.09
C ALA A 53 -15.35 3.92 -2.33
N THR A 54 -15.75 3.20 -3.37
CA THR A 54 -17.15 2.93 -3.67
C THR A 54 -17.78 2.02 -2.62
N ALA A 55 -17.10 0.95 -2.21
CA ALA A 55 -17.54 0.07 -1.14
C ALA A 55 -17.66 0.83 0.19
N ALA A 56 -16.65 1.63 0.54
CA ALA A 56 -16.67 2.46 1.75
C ALA A 56 -17.85 3.43 1.79
N LYS A 57 -18.15 4.09 0.67
CA LYS A 57 -19.28 5.01 0.59
C LYS A 57 -20.61 4.28 0.81
N ARG A 58 -20.83 3.19 0.08
CA ARG A 58 -22.08 2.42 0.18
C ARG A 58 -22.30 1.86 1.58
N PHE A 59 -21.26 1.30 2.19
CA PHE A 59 -21.32 0.83 3.57
C PHE A 59 -21.56 1.99 4.54
N GLY A 60 -20.85 3.11 4.39
CA GLY A 60 -21.01 4.27 5.28
C GLY A 60 -22.42 4.86 5.27
N ASP A 61 -23.10 4.85 4.12
CA ASP A 61 -24.51 5.27 4.03
C ASP A 61 -25.42 4.36 4.88
N ASP A 62 -25.22 3.04 4.83
CA ASP A 62 -25.98 2.06 5.65
C ASP A 62 -25.56 2.10 7.13
N GLU A 63 -24.29 2.33 7.44
CA GLU A 63 -23.77 2.47 8.81
C GLU A 63 -24.44 3.63 9.55
N VAL A 64 -24.55 4.81 8.91
CA VAL A 64 -25.22 5.98 9.50
C VAL A 64 -26.70 5.69 9.77
N VAL A 65 -27.38 5.01 8.85
CA VAL A 65 -28.79 4.62 9.04
C VAL A 65 -28.92 3.68 10.23
N ALA A 66 -28.07 2.66 10.34
CA ALA A 66 -28.13 1.70 11.44
C ALA A 66 -27.80 2.33 12.81
N GLN A 67 -26.81 3.24 12.87
CA GLN A 67 -26.41 3.89 14.13
C GLN A 67 -27.44 4.91 14.66
N THR A 68 -28.24 5.50 13.78
CA THR A 68 -29.23 6.54 14.15
C THR A 68 -30.64 5.99 14.33
N ALA A 69 -30.89 4.74 13.92
CA ALA A 69 -32.19 4.12 14.05
C ALA A 69 -32.46 3.62 15.48
N GLN A 70 -33.72 3.72 15.92
CA GLN A 70 -34.16 3.19 17.22
C GLN A 70 -34.35 1.67 17.20
N THR A 71 -34.61 1.11 16.02
CA THR A 71 -34.67 -0.32 15.72
C THR A 71 -33.88 -0.56 14.45
N CYS A 72 -33.32 -1.76 14.26
CA CYS A 72 -32.57 -1.98 13.03
C CYS A 72 -33.46 -2.00 11.79
N PRO A 73 -33.03 -1.39 10.67
CA PRO A 73 -33.83 -1.34 9.46
C PRO A 73 -34.13 -2.73 8.93
N GLU A 74 -35.33 -2.92 8.38
CA GLU A 74 -35.66 -4.11 7.62
C GLU A 74 -34.61 -4.29 6.48
N ASP A 75 -34.19 -5.55 6.29
CA ASP A 75 -33.16 -5.97 5.35
C ASP A 75 -31.72 -5.50 5.62
N ILE A 76 -31.42 -4.82 6.74
CA ILE A 76 -30.04 -4.37 7.04
C ILE A 76 -29.05 -5.54 7.04
N THR A 77 -29.43 -6.69 7.60
CA THR A 77 -28.59 -7.90 7.63
C THR A 77 -28.23 -8.38 6.22
N ALA A 78 -29.20 -8.42 5.31
CA ALA A 78 -28.96 -8.82 3.92
C ALA A 78 -28.04 -7.81 3.19
N ARG A 79 -28.21 -6.51 3.44
CA ARG A 79 -27.32 -5.47 2.88
C ARG A 79 -25.91 -5.57 3.45
N LEU A 80 -25.75 -5.81 4.75
CA LEU A 80 -24.45 -6.01 5.39
C LEU A 80 -23.72 -7.25 4.85
N ASP A 81 -24.43 -8.35 4.58
CA ASP A 81 -23.85 -9.53 3.93
C ASP A 81 -23.38 -9.25 2.49
N GLN A 82 -24.13 -8.43 1.75
CA GLN A 82 -23.70 -7.96 0.43
C GLN A 82 -22.44 -7.09 0.53
N HIS A 83 -22.38 -6.17 1.49
CA HIS A 83 -21.19 -5.34 1.74
C HIS A 83 -19.99 -6.20 2.12
N ARG A 84 -20.15 -7.13 3.06
CA ARG A 84 -19.11 -8.09 3.47
C ARG A 84 -18.54 -8.82 2.26
N THR A 85 -19.41 -9.38 1.41
CA THR A 85 -18.99 -10.11 0.21
C THR A 85 -18.27 -9.21 -0.79
N ALA A 86 -18.81 -8.02 -1.04
CA ALA A 86 -18.22 -7.05 -1.98
C ALA A 86 -16.84 -6.55 -1.50
N ILE A 87 -16.70 -6.28 -0.20
CA ILE A 87 -15.44 -5.84 0.41
C ILE A 87 -14.43 -6.99 0.43
N ALA A 88 -14.83 -8.19 0.85
CA ALA A 88 -13.94 -9.36 0.89
C ALA A 88 -13.44 -9.77 -0.50
N GLY A 89 -14.24 -9.53 -1.55
CA GLY A 89 -13.86 -9.76 -2.94
C GLY A 89 -12.83 -8.78 -3.50
N LEU A 90 -12.45 -7.73 -2.77
CA LEU A 90 -11.39 -6.81 -3.20
C LEU A 90 -10.02 -7.48 -3.05
N SER A 91 -9.32 -7.68 -4.16
CA SER A 91 -8.04 -8.40 -4.24
C SER A 91 -6.84 -7.57 -3.74
N THR A 92 -6.93 -7.01 -2.53
CA THR A 92 -5.86 -6.14 -1.98
C THR A 92 -4.59 -6.95 -1.66
N GLY A 93 -4.72 -8.18 -1.16
CA GLY A 93 -3.59 -9.00 -0.73
C GLY A 93 -2.62 -9.34 -1.87
N ASP A 94 -3.16 -9.76 -3.02
CA ASP A 94 -2.34 -10.07 -4.20
C ASP A 94 -1.63 -8.82 -4.74
N LEU A 95 -2.33 -7.67 -4.75
CA LEU A 95 -1.74 -6.41 -5.21
C LEU A 95 -0.68 -5.86 -4.24
N THR A 96 -0.87 -6.02 -2.93
CA THR A 96 0.16 -5.68 -1.94
C THR A 96 1.42 -6.50 -2.15
N ARG A 97 1.27 -7.82 -2.38
CA ARG A 97 2.42 -8.69 -2.66
C ARG A 97 3.12 -8.30 -3.96
N LEU A 98 2.36 -8.05 -5.03
CA LEU A 98 2.91 -7.63 -6.32
C LEU A 98 3.69 -6.31 -6.19
N ALA A 99 3.12 -5.31 -5.53
CA ALA A 99 3.78 -4.02 -5.32
C ALA A 99 5.03 -4.12 -4.44
N ALA A 100 5.03 -5.02 -3.45
CA ALA A 100 6.21 -5.32 -2.66
C ALA A 100 7.31 -6.01 -3.50
N ASP A 101 6.95 -6.98 -4.34
CA ASP A 101 7.88 -7.67 -5.25
C ASP A 101 8.51 -6.68 -6.25
N ASP A 102 7.72 -5.72 -6.76
CA ASP A 102 8.19 -4.62 -7.61
C ASP A 102 9.20 -3.72 -6.90
N LEU A 103 8.91 -3.34 -5.64
CA LEU A 103 9.82 -2.54 -4.83
C LEU A 103 11.15 -3.26 -4.55
N VAL A 104 11.09 -4.53 -4.15
CA VAL A 104 12.28 -5.37 -3.93
C VAL A 104 13.14 -5.42 -5.19
N CYS A 105 12.53 -5.57 -6.36
CA CYS A 105 13.25 -5.58 -7.62
C CYS A 105 13.85 -4.22 -7.99
N ALA A 106 13.15 -3.12 -7.72
CA ALA A 106 13.67 -1.77 -7.94
C ALA A 106 14.90 -1.49 -7.05
N GLN A 107 14.85 -1.91 -5.77
CA GLN A 107 15.96 -1.80 -4.83
C GLN A 107 17.17 -2.63 -5.26
N PHE A 108 16.94 -3.85 -5.79
CA PHE A 108 18.01 -4.65 -6.39
C PHE A 108 18.75 -3.91 -7.50
N PHE A 109 18.01 -3.29 -8.43
CA PHE A 109 18.62 -2.50 -9.50
C PHE A 109 19.37 -1.27 -8.98
N SER A 110 18.86 -0.61 -7.94
CA SER A 110 19.52 0.52 -7.28
C SER A 110 20.88 0.13 -6.69
N THR A 111 20.96 -1.02 -6.01
CA THR A 111 22.24 -1.52 -5.49
C THR A 111 23.19 -1.91 -6.62
N ARG A 112 22.70 -2.62 -7.65
CA ARG A 112 23.53 -3.07 -8.76
C ARG A 112 24.13 -1.91 -9.55
N ILE A 113 23.35 -0.87 -9.86
CA ILE A 113 23.85 0.27 -10.64
C ILE A 113 24.90 1.07 -9.88
N GLN A 114 24.84 1.13 -8.54
CA GLN A 114 25.88 1.76 -7.72
C GLN A 114 27.21 1.00 -7.82
N ILE A 115 27.17 -0.34 -7.71
CA ILE A 115 28.35 -1.19 -7.87
C ILE A 115 28.98 -0.99 -9.27
N ASP A 116 28.15 -0.98 -10.31
CA ASP A 116 28.62 -0.77 -11.69
C ASP A 116 29.21 0.64 -11.88
N LEU A 117 28.64 1.66 -11.23
CA LEU A 117 29.16 3.04 -11.25
C LEU A 117 30.53 3.13 -10.56
N ASP A 118 30.67 2.58 -9.36
CA ASP A 118 31.92 2.60 -8.59
C ASP A 118 33.03 1.89 -9.38
N LYS A 119 32.71 0.76 -10.01
CA LYS A 119 33.63 0.05 -10.88
C LYS A 119 34.04 0.91 -12.08
N ALA A 120 33.09 1.48 -12.81
CA ALA A 120 33.38 2.32 -13.98
C ALA A 120 34.22 3.57 -13.62
N GLN A 121 33.99 4.14 -12.43
CA GLN A 121 34.79 5.25 -11.90
C GLN A 121 36.22 4.81 -11.57
N SER A 122 36.38 3.67 -10.90
CA SER A 122 37.71 3.12 -10.57
C SER A 122 38.54 2.78 -11.80
N GLU A 123 37.89 2.41 -12.90
CA GLU A 123 38.52 2.14 -14.20
C GLU A 123 38.75 3.41 -15.04
N GLY A 124 38.30 4.59 -14.58
CA GLY A 124 38.42 5.85 -15.31
C GLY A 124 37.58 5.93 -16.59
N ASN A 125 36.54 5.08 -16.72
CA ASN A 125 35.73 4.98 -17.93
C ASN A 125 34.60 6.03 -17.95
N ALA A 126 34.94 7.29 -18.23
CA ALA A 126 34.00 8.42 -18.19
C ALA A 126 32.74 8.19 -19.05
N ARG A 127 32.89 7.60 -20.24
CA ARG A 127 31.75 7.30 -21.13
C ARG A 127 30.80 6.27 -20.53
N MET A 128 31.32 5.27 -19.82
CA MET A 128 30.50 4.31 -19.11
C MET A 128 29.79 4.96 -17.92
N VAL A 129 30.50 5.78 -17.14
CA VAL A 129 29.90 6.52 -16.01
C VAL A 129 28.71 7.37 -16.48
N GLU A 130 28.83 8.12 -17.57
CA GLU A 130 27.71 8.91 -18.13
C GLU A 130 26.49 8.05 -18.49
N ARG A 131 26.72 6.89 -19.12
CA ARG A 131 25.64 5.95 -19.48
C ARG A 131 24.96 5.38 -18.24
N LEU A 132 25.75 4.95 -17.25
CA LEU A 132 25.23 4.39 -16.01
C LEU A 132 24.48 5.43 -15.18
N LEU A 133 24.90 6.71 -15.20
CA LEU A 133 24.17 7.81 -14.57
C LEU A 133 22.79 8.03 -15.21
N ALA A 134 22.67 7.90 -16.53
CA ALA A 134 21.37 7.98 -17.20
C ALA A 134 20.44 6.82 -16.77
N ILE A 135 20.98 5.59 -16.71
CA ILE A 135 20.24 4.41 -16.24
C ILE A 135 19.85 4.54 -14.77
N SER A 136 20.76 5.04 -13.93
CA SER A 136 20.53 5.29 -12.51
C SER A 136 19.33 6.21 -12.26
N LYS A 137 19.18 7.30 -13.05
CA LYS A 137 18.00 8.16 -12.97
C LYS A 137 16.70 7.43 -13.26
N THR A 138 16.69 6.54 -14.25
CA THR A 138 15.53 5.70 -14.56
C THR A 138 15.21 4.75 -13.41
N ILE A 139 16.23 4.11 -12.83
CA ILE A 139 16.05 3.20 -11.68
C ILE A 139 15.46 3.95 -10.48
N VAL A 140 15.99 5.14 -10.15
CA VAL A 140 15.47 5.98 -9.05
C VAL A 140 14.01 6.37 -9.29
N ALA A 141 13.63 6.68 -10.53
CA ALA A 141 12.23 6.98 -10.85
C ALA A 141 11.31 5.76 -10.64
N ILE A 142 11.75 4.57 -11.07
CA ILE A 142 11.01 3.32 -10.89
C ILE A 142 10.88 3.00 -9.40
N ASP A 143 11.96 3.11 -8.63
CA ASP A 143 12.00 2.85 -7.17
C ASP A 143 11.05 3.78 -6.41
N ALA A 144 11.03 5.07 -6.75
CA ALA A 144 10.12 6.03 -6.14
C ALA A 144 8.64 5.70 -6.42
N VAL A 145 8.33 5.23 -7.63
CA VAL A 145 6.96 4.81 -8.00
C VAL A 145 6.60 3.52 -7.28
N ALA A 146 7.47 2.50 -7.30
CA ALA A 146 7.24 1.22 -6.63
C ALA A 146 7.05 1.40 -5.11
N THR A 147 7.84 2.28 -4.47
CA THR A 147 7.69 2.63 -3.06
C THR A 147 6.31 3.21 -2.75
N ARG A 148 5.86 4.16 -3.59
CA ARG A 148 4.53 4.76 -3.44
C ARG A 148 3.44 3.71 -3.60
N GLN A 149 3.55 2.84 -4.60
CA GLN A 149 2.59 1.79 -4.89
C GLN A 149 2.52 0.75 -3.76
N ALA A 150 3.65 0.32 -3.21
CA ALA A 150 3.69 -0.58 -2.06
C ALA A 150 3.01 0.05 -0.83
N THR A 151 3.24 1.34 -0.60
CA THR A 151 2.59 2.09 0.49
C THR A 151 1.09 2.21 0.28
N GLU A 152 0.65 2.52 -0.94
CA GLU A 152 -0.76 2.62 -1.31
C GLU A 152 -1.47 1.27 -1.19
N ALA A 153 -0.85 0.19 -1.66
CA ALA A 153 -1.40 -1.16 -1.55
C ALA A 153 -1.61 -1.57 -0.08
N ALA A 154 -0.61 -1.35 0.78
CA ALA A 154 -0.72 -1.60 2.21
C ALA A 154 -1.82 -0.75 2.86
N PHE A 155 -1.95 0.51 2.47
CA PHE A 155 -3.03 1.38 2.94
C PHE A 155 -4.41 0.87 2.52
N LEU A 156 -4.58 0.45 1.26
CA LEU A 156 -5.83 -0.10 0.75
C LEU A 156 -6.20 -1.42 1.44
N GLN A 157 -5.22 -2.28 1.71
CA GLN A 157 -5.41 -3.51 2.47
C GLN A 157 -5.88 -3.21 3.91
N SER A 158 -5.23 -2.26 4.60
CA SER A 158 -5.69 -1.84 5.93
C SER A 158 -7.10 -1.24 5.90
N LYS A 159 -7.42 -0.46 4.86
CA LYS A 159 -8.75 0.13 4.69
C LYS A 159 -9.81 -0.95 4.44
N GLN A 160 -9.52 -1.98 3.66
CA GLN A 160 -10.41 -3.12 3.46
C GLN A 160 -10.69 -3.84 4.80
N ALA A 161 -9.65 -4.12 5.59
CA ALA A 161 -9.83 -4.77 6.90
C ALA A 161 -10.74 -3.94 7.82
N ARG A 162 -10.51 -2.63 7.91
CA ARG A 162 -11.37 -1.72 8.70
C ARG A 162 -12.82 -1.67 8.21
N LEU A 163 -13.05 -1.76 6.90
CA LEU A 163 -14.41 -1.82 6.37
C LEU A 163 -15.12 -3.11 6.77
N LEU A 164 -14.42 -4.25 6.76
CA LEU A 164 -14.98 -5.53 7.24
C LEU A 164 -15.29 -5.48 8.74
N GLU A 165 -14.38 -4.93 9.56
CA GLU A 165 -14.62 -4.70 10.99
C GLU A 165 -15.84 -3.79 11.21
N GLY A 166 -16.00 -2.73 10.41
CA GLY A 166 -17.17 -1.85 10.46
C GLY A 166 -18.47 -2.59 10.17
N VAL A 167 -18.49 -3.43 9.11
CA VAL A 167 -19.66 -4.25 8.77
C VAL A 167 -20.05 -5.17 9.93
N GLU A 168 -19.07 -5.82 10.57
CA GLU A 168 -19.30 -6.70 11.72
C GLU A 168 -19.80 -5.92 12.94
N ALA A 169 -19.28 -4.72 13.19
CA ALA A 169 -19.73 -3.87 14.28
C ALA A 169 -21.20 -3.44 14.12
N VAL A 170 -21.62 -3.05 12.90
CA VAL A 170 -23.03 -2.70 12.63
C VAL A 170 -23.93 -3.93 12.76
N GLN A 171 -23.49 -5.10 12.30
CA GLN A 171 -24.25 -6.33 12.49
C GLN A 171 -24.45 -6.65 13.97
N SER A 172 -23.38 -6.54 14.78
CA SER A 172 -23.46 -6.76 16.23
C SER A 172 -24.38 -5.76 16.92
N LEU A 173 -24.35 -4.49 16.52
CA LEU A 173 -25.27 -3.47 17.03
C LEU A 173 -26.72 -3.86 16.76
N CYS A 174 -27.01 -4.31 15.53
CA CYS A 174 -28.37 -4.70 15.16
C CYS A 174 -28.88 -5.92 15.92
N SER A 175 -28.07 -6.97 16.05
CA SER A 175 -28.45 -8.15 16.83
C SER A 175 -28.69 -7.81 18.31
N ALA A 176 -27.94 -6.85 18.87
CA ALA A 176 -28.16 -6.40 20.25
C ALA A 176 -29.47 -5.61 20.41
N LEU A 177 -29.84 -4.77 19.44
CA LEU A 177 -31.10 -4.02 19.46
C LEU A 177 -32.32 -4.94 19.32
N GLU A 178 -32.26 -5.94 18.43
CA GLU A 178 -33.34 -6.93 18.27
C GLU A 178 -33.60 -7.72 19.55
N GLY A 179 -32.53 -8.16 20.24
CA GLY A 179 -32.64 -8.92 21.50
C GLY A 179 -33.15 -8.14 22.72
N ILE A 180 -33.33 -6.81 22.64
CA ILE A 180 -33.97 -6.00 23.70
C ILE A 180 -35.50 -6.06 23.60
N TYR A 181 -36.03 -6.32 22.41
CA TYR A 181 -37.47 -6.31 22.14
C TYR A 181 -38.10 -7.72 22.11
N GLU A 182 -37.30 -8.78 22.25
CA GLU A 182 -37.74 -10.16 22.55
C GLU A 182 -37.82 -10.44 24.06
#